data_AF-A0A382MVH6-F1
#
_entry.id   AF-A0A382MVH6-F1
#
_cell.length_a   1.000
_cell.length_b   1.000
_cell.length_c   1.000
_cell.angle_alpha   90.00
_cell.angle_beta   90.00
_cell.angle_gamma   90.00
#
_symmetry.space_group_name_H-M   'P 1'
#
loop_
_entity.id
_entity.type
_entity.pdbx_description
1 polymer ?
#
loop_
_entity_poly.entity_id
_entity_poly.type
_entity_poly.pdbx_seq_one_letter_code
_entity_poly.pdbx_strand_id
1 'polypeptide(L)'
;VKRKFRSSAVKAIETNSPPVAVPTLTHRDFESDQDKRWCPGCGDYSILKQTQKILPDLGIPREQLVFVSGIGCSSRFPYYMNTYGFHTIH
;
A
#
# COMPACT_ATOMS: atom_id res chain seq x y z
N VAL A 1 24.23 -9.70 16.38
CA VAL A 1 24.14 -8.25 16.09
C VAL A 1 22.78 -7.94 15.48
N LYS A 2 21.71 -7.91 16.28
CA LYS A 2 20.37 -7.51 15.83
C LYS A 2 20.26 -6.00 15.99
N ARG A 3 20.62 -5.24 14.95
CA ARG A 3 20.39 -3.79 14.93
C ARG A 3 18.88 -3.58 14.88
N LYS A 4 18.33 -3.32 16.06
CA LYS A 4 16.98 -2.81 16.28
C LYS A 4 16.94 -1.41 15.66
N PHE A 5 16.71 -1.34 14.34
CA PHE A 5 16.36 -0.10 13.66
C PHE A 5 14.96 0.28 14.16
N ARG A 6 14.90 0.83 15.37
CA ARG A 6 13.86 1.77 15.74
C ARG A 6 14.13 2.98 14.86
N SER A 7 13.51 3.01 13.68
CA SER A 7 13.53 4.20 12.84
C SER A 7 12.72 5.26 13.57
N SER A 8 13.46 6.09 14.30
CA SER A 8 13.03 7.40 14.72
C SER A 8 12.40 8.11 13.51
N ALA A 9 11.21 8.66 13.71
CA ALA A 9 10.64 9.74 12.92
C ALA A 9 10.56 9.53 11.40
N VAL A 10 9.56 8.77 10.94
CA VAL A 10 8.78 9.30 9.81
C VAL A 10 8.11 10.54 10.37
N LYS A 11 8.63 11.71 9.98
CA LYS A 11 8.11 13.02 10.36
C LYS A 11 6.59 12.99 10.16
N ALA A 12 5.86 13.17 11.25
CA ALA A 12 4.41 13.12 11.27
C ALA A 12 3.88 13.92 10.08
N ILE A 13 3.20 13.23 9.16
CA ILE A 13 2.25 13.87 8.28
C ILE A 13 1.26 14.50 9.25
N GLU A 14 1.19 15.83 9.24
CA GLU A 14 0.42 16.65 10.19
C GLU A 14 -1.07 16.43 9.91
N THR A 15 -1.61 15.29 10.35
CA THR A 15 -3.03 14.97 10.26
C THR A 15 -3.70 15.52 11.51
N ASN A 16 -4.57 16.50 11.31
CA ASN A 16 -5.48 17.07 12.32
C ASN A 16 -6.59 16.04 12.72
N SER A 17 -6.23 14.77 12.86
CA SER A 17 -7.17 13.67 13.10
C SER A 17 -6.99 13.12 14.52
N PRO A 18 -8.10 12.78 15.22
CA PRO A 18 -8.03 12.23 16.57
C PRO A 18 -7.18 10.95 16.61
N PRO A 19 -6.59 10.58 17.76
CA PRO A 19 -5.73 9.41 17.88
C PRO A 19 -6.55 8.14 17.67
N VAL A 20 -6.73 7.74 16.41
CA VAL A 20 -7.29 6.44 16.05
C VAL A 20 -6.24 5.41 16.45
N ALA A 21 -6.63 4.45 17.29
CA ALA A 21 -5.78 3.33 17.68
C ALA A 21 -5.24 2.66 16.42
N VAL A 22 -3.94 2.79 16.19
CA VAL A 22 -3.28 2.32 14.99
C VAL A 22 -3.40 0.79 14.94
N PRO A 23 -4.16 0.21 14.00
CA PRO A 23 -4.24 -1.25 13.93
C PRO A 23 -2.87 -1.80 13.51
N THR A 24 -2.45 -2.89 14.16
CA THR A 24 -1.26 -3.63 13.71
C THR A 24 -1.61 -4.33 12.41
N LEU A 25 -1.29 -3.70 11.28
CA LEU A 25 -1.52 -4.25 9.95
C LEU A 25 -0.40 -5.21 9.55
N THR A 26 -0.71 -6.11 8.63
CA THR A 26 0.19 -7.06 8.00
C THR A 26 0.12 -6.91 6.48
N HIS A 27 1.09 -7.49 5.76
CA HIS A 27 1.08 -7.42 4.29
C HIS A 27 -0.18 -8.00 3.64
N ARG A 28 -0.80 -9.01 4.28
CA ARG A 28 -2.03 -9.63 3.78
C ARG A 28 -3.23 -8.69 3.84
N ASP A 29 -3.22 -7.74 4.76
CA ASP A 29 -4.31 -6.77 4.88
C ASP A 29 -4.36 -5.81 3.69
N PHE A 30 -3.27 -5.71 2.93
CA PHE A 30 -3.16 -4.89 1.71
C PHE A 30 -3.33 -5.69 0.42
N GLU A 31 -3.53 -7.02 0.49
CA GLU A 31 -3.78 -7.87 -0.68
C GLU A 31 -5.28 -7.94 -1.00
N SER A 32 -5.65 -7.75 -2.26
CA SER A 32 -7.01 -7.98 -2.75
C SER A 32 -7.24 -9.45 -3.11
N ASP A 33 -8.50 -9.84 -3.25
CA ASP A 33 -8.95 -11.11 -3.80
C ASP A 33 -8.91 -11.19 -5.35
N GLN A 34 -8.66 -10.07 -6.03
CA GLN A 34 -8.65 -9.99 -7.48
C GLN A 34 -7.44 -10.67 -8.12
N ASP A 35 -7.70 -11.46 -9.16
CA ASP A 35 -6.65 -12.09 -9.95
C ASP A 35 -5.83 -11.06 -10.75
N LYS A 36 -4.51 -11.20 -10.65
CA LYS A 36 -3.54 -10.34 -11.32
C LYS A 36 -3.47 -10.72 -12.80
N ARG A 37 -3.82 -9.76 -13.67
CA ARG A 37 -3.91 -9.96 -15.13
C ARG A 37 -2.64 -9.51 -15.87
N TRP A 38 -1.51 -9.43 -15.18
CA TRP A 38 -0.22 -9.08 -15.79
C TRP A 38 0.45 -10.31 -16.40
N CYS A 39 1.20 -10.12 -17.49
CA CYS A 39 1.94 -11.17 -18.14
C CYS A 39 2.97 -11.82 -17.18
N PRO A 40 3.24 -13.13 -17.29
CA PRO A 40 4.29 -13.78 -16.49
C PRO A 40 5.63 -13.08 -16.71
N GLY A 41 6.32 -12.71 -15.62
CA GLY A 41 7.57 -11.95 -15.67
C GLY A 41 7.42 -10.43 -15.70
N CYS A 42 6.19 -9.89 -15.63
CA CYS A 42 5.97 -8.45 -15.53
C CYS A 42 6.58 -7.85 -14.25
N GLY A 43 7.27 -6.71 -14.36
CA GLY A 43 7.88 -6.01 -13.23
C GLY A 43 6.87 -5.46 -12.21
N ASP A 44 5.62 -5.23 -12.63
CA ASP A 44 4.56 -4.71 -11.75
C ASP A 44 4.26 -5.66 -10.58
N TYR A 45 4.49 -6.96 -10.73
CA TYR A 45 4.39 -7.94 -9.64
C TYR A 45 5.35 -7.62 -8.49
N SER A 46 6.58 -7.21 -8.82
CA SER A 46 7.59 -6.86 -7.83
C SER A 46 7.21 -5.58 -7.09
N ILE A 47 6.72 -4.58 -7.82
CA ILE A 47 6.26 -3.31 -7.26
C ILE A 47 5.09 -3.57 -6.29
N LEU A 48 4.08 -4.32 -6.73
CA LEU A 48 2.92 -4.64 -5.90
C LEU A 48 3.31 -5.34 -4.59
N LYS A 49 4.15 -6.38 -4.67
CA LYS A 49 4.59 -7.13 -3.49
C LYS A 49 5.42 -6.28 -2.54
N GLN A 50 6.26 -5.39 -3.06
CA GLN A 50 7.05 -4.48 -2.23
C GLN A 50 6.17 -3.44 -1.54
N THR A 51 5.22 -2.84 -2.27
CA THR A 51 4.25 -1.90 -1.70
C THR A 51 3.46 -2.54 -0.57
N GLN A 52 2.88 -3.72 -0.79
CA GLN A 52 2.14 -4.46 0.26
C GLN A 52 3.01 -4.81 1.48
N LYS A 53 4.31 -5.00 1.29
CA LYS A 53 5.25 -5.30 2.38
C LYS A 53 5.60 -4.08 3.22
N ILE A 54 5.73 -2.90 2.60
CA ILE A 54 6.17 -1.68 3.32
C ILE A 54 5.02 -0.93 3.99
N LEU A 55 3.79 -1.00 3.46
CA LEU A 55 2.65 -0.27 4.02
C LEU A 55 2.35 -0.57 5.50
N PRO A 56 2.46 -1.84 5.98
CA PRO A 56 2.37 -2.14 7.40
C PRO A 56 3.36 -1.36 8.29
N ASP A 57 4.57 -1.11 7.79
CA ASP A 57 5.63 -0.44 8.55
C ASP A 57 5.36 1.06 8.72
N LEU A 58 4.47 1.64 7.91
CA LEU A 58 4.10 3.05 8.00
C LEU A 58 3.16 3.34 9.19
N GLY A 59 2.45 2.34 9.71
CA GLY A 59 1.46 2.54 10.78
C GLY A 59 0.34 3.49 10.39
N ILE A 60 -0.09 3.49 9.12
CA ILE A 60 -1.23 4.26 8.65
C ILE A 60 -2.39 3.27 8.45
N PRO A 61 -3.59 3.54 9.00
CA PRO A 61 -4.75 2.70 8.74
C PRO A 61 -5.08 2.68 7.24
N ARG A 62 -5.46 1.53 6.71
CA ARG A 62 -5.76 1.33 5.28
C ARG A 62 -6.83 2.28 4.74
N GLU A 63 -7.76 2.71 5.60
CA GLU A 63 -8.83 3.64 5.29
C GLU A 63 -8.33 5.07 5.01
N GLN A 64 -7.09 5.38 5.43
CA GLN A 64 -6.43 6.66 5.16
C GLN A 64 -5.44 6.58 3.98
N LEU A 65 -5.39 5.45 3.27
CA LEU A 65 -4.53 5.27 2.11
C LEU A 65 -5.38 5.23 0.84
N VAL A 66 -4.94 5.99 -0.17
CA VAL A 66 -5.58 6.03 -1.50
C VAL A 66 -4.55 5.79 -2.59
N PHE A 67 -4.87 4.87 -3.51
CA PHE A 67 -4.07 4.63 -4.72
C PHE A 67 -4.81 5.16 -5.95
N VAL A 68 -4.21 6.14 -6.63
CA VAL A 68 -4.77 6.76 -7.84
C VAL A 68 -3.94 6.34 -9.05
N SER A 69 -4.60 5.99 -10.14
CA SER A 69 -3.95 5.53 -11.37
C SER A 69 -4.75 5.92 -12.62
N GLY A 70 -4.07 6.08 -13.76
CA GLY A 70 -4.66 6.41 -15.07
C GLY A 70 -5.04 5.16 -15.87
N ILE A 71 -4.74 5.08 -17.17
CA ILE A 71 -5.01 3.86 -17.99
C ILE A 71 -3.71 3.17 -18.40
N GLY A 72 -3.62 1.85 -18.19
CA GLY A 72 -2.46 1.05 -18.57
C GLY A 72 -2.42 -0.32 -17.87
N CYS A 73 -1.40 -1.12 -18.20
CA CYS A 73 -1.14 -2.36 -17.47
C CYS A 73 -0.85 -2.07 -16.00
N SER A 74 0.10 -1.17 -15.74
CA SER A 74 0.47 -0.72 -14.40
C SER A 74 -0.70 -0.07 -13.67
N SER A 75 -1.59 0.64 -14.37
CA SER A 75 -2.73 1.31 -13.75
C SER A 75 -3.79 0.38 -13.19
N ARG A 76 -3.69 -0.94 -13.39
CA ARG A 76 -4.51 -1.90 -12.64
C ARG A 76 -4.11 -2.02 -11.18
N PHE A 77 -3.04 -1.34 -10.75
CA PHE A 77 -2.50 -1.40 -9.40
C PHE A 77 -3.56 -1.22 -8.28
N PRO A 78 -4.48 -0.24 -8.33
CA PRO A 78 -5.43 -0.05 -7.24
C PRO A 78 -6.41 -1.22 -7.07
N TYR A 79 -6.68 -2.00 -8.13
CA TYR A 79 -7.51 -3.20 -8.01
C TYR A 79 -6.84 -4.31 -7.20
N TYR A 80 -5.51 -4.28 -7.10
CA TYR A 80 -4.72 -5.29 -6.40
C TYR A 80 -4.38 -4.89 -4.96
N MET A 81 -4.92 -3.76 -4.50
CA MET A 81 -4.70 -3.19 -3.18
C MET A 81 -6.02 -3.14 -2.40
N ASN A 82 -6.02 -3.66 -1.16
CA ASN A 82 -7.19 -3.60 -0.28
C ASN A 82 -7.26 -2.26 0.49
N THR A 83 -7.38 -1.18 -0.26
CA THR A 83 -7.43 0.22 0.22
C THR A 83 -8.39 1.03 -0.65
N TYR A 84 -8.62 2.31 -0.34
CA TYR A 84 -9.32 3.17 -1.30
C TYR A 84 -8.48 3.32 -2.58
N GLY A 85 -9.15 3.37 -3.72
CA GLY A 85 -8.47 3.42 -5.00
C GLY A 85 -9.32 4.04 -6.10
N PHE A 86 -8.67 4.82 -6.97
CA PHE A 86 -9.27 5.40 -8.17
C PHE A 86 -8.49 4.94 -9.41
N HIS A 87 -9.24 4.50 -10.41
CA HIS A 87 -8.73 4.19 -11.74
C HIS A 87 -9.42 5.15 -12.72
N THR A 88 -8.70 6.19 -13.13
CA THR A 88 -9.21 7.36 -13.85
C THR A 88 -8.94 7.26 -15.35
N ILE A 89 -9.23 8.34 -16.08
CA ILE A 89 -8.78 8.50 -17.46
C ILE A 89 -7.25 8.59 -17.56
N HIS A 90 -6.73 8.40 -18.77
CA HIS A 90 -5.30 8.31 -19.07
C HIS A 90 -4.52 9.56 -18.64
#